data_AF-A0A433PA72-F1
#
_entry.id   AF-A0A433PA72-F1
#
_cell.length_a   1.000
_cell.length_b   1.000
_cell.length_c   1.000
_cell.angle_alpha   90.00
_cell.angle_beta   90.00
_cell.angle_gamma   90.00
#
_symmetry.space_group_name_H-M   'P 1'
#
loop_
_entity.id
_entity.type
_entity.pdbx_description
1 polymer ?
#
loop_
_entity_poly.entity_id
_entity_poly.type
_entity_poly.pdbx_seq_one_letter_code
_entity_poly.pdbx_strand_id
1 'polypeptide(L)'
;MAYMDRQWDDTLGFVRSQYAETKFKFGDHLTETLWYSLGLLLRDNGTDHDRAVAAIHRVLDTQYDFPSSSFHGTFRRTPEEPAEPPAPVFEYHSFDPNWREFCGTTLVLLLVEYETILPTDLAARIIRALRLATDGTWKRQSAPPRYTKSH
;
A
#
# COMPACT_ATOMS: atom_id res chain seq x y z
N MET A 1 3.36 13.14 -13.06
CA MET A 1 3.42 11.81 -13.70
C MET A 1 4.75 11.53 -14.41
N ALA A 2 5.26 12.38 -15.31
CA ALA A 2 6.49 12.13 -16.09
C ALA A 2 7.74 11.72 -15.27
N TYR A 3 7.86 12.15 -14.01
CA TYR A 3 8.91 11.69 -13.12
C TYR A 3 8.74 10.21 -12.70
N MET A 4 7.57 9.84 -12.19
CA MET A 4 7.25 8.46 -11.79
C MET A 4 7.24 7.51 -12.99
N ASP A 5 6.89 7.99 -14.19
CA ASP A 5 7.02 7.19 -15.42
C ASP A 5 8.48 6.73 -15.66
N ARG A 6 9.48 7.54 -15.28
CA ARG A 6 10.90 7.16 -15.39
C ARG A 6 11.35 6.20 -14.29
N GLN A 7 10.61 6.12 -13.19
CA GLN A 7 10.89 5.23 -12.08
C GLN A 7 10.12 3.91 -12.18
N TRP A 8 9.19 3.80 -13.12
CA TRP A 8 8.41 2.59 -13.34
C TRP A 8 9.31 1.43 -13.79
N ASP A 9 9.14 0.30 -13.13
CA ASP A 9 9.78 -0.96 -13.47
C ASP A 9 8.75 -1.93 -14.04
N ASP A 10 8.76 -2.13 -15.36
CA ASP A 10 7.83 -3.04 -16.03
C ASP A 10 7.99 -4.52 -15.60
N THR A 11 9.17 -4.91 -15.08
CA THR A 11 9.42 -6.28 -14.61
C THR A 11 8.80 -6.50 -13.23
N LEU A 12 8.97 -5.55 -12.33
CA LEU A 12 8.45 -5.63 -10.96
C LEU A 12 6.98 -5.23 -10.87
N GLY A 13 6.53 -4.33 -11.74
CA GLY A 13 5.20 -3.73 -11.67
C GLY A 13 5.07 -2.68 -10.56
N PHE A 14 6.17 -1.99 -10.23
CA PHE A 14 6.22 -0.97 -9.18
C PHE A 14 6.99 0.25 -9.64
N VAL A 15 6.71 1.39 -8.99
CA VAL A 15 7.57 2.57 -9.02
C VAL A 15 8.75 2.35 -8.08
N ARG A 16 9.97 2.56 -8.58
CA ARG A 16 11.19 2.55 -7.77
C ARG A 16 11.28 3.82 -6.92
N SER A 17 11.38 3.67 -5.61
CA SER A 17 11.51 4.81 -4.70
C SER A 17 12.96 5.29 -4.65
N GLN A 18 13.17 6.60 -4.80
CA GLN A 18 14.50 7.21 -4.64
C GLN A 18 14.88 7.41 -3.17
N TYR A 19 13.93 7.29 -2.23
CA TYR A 19 14.20 7.35 -0.80
C TYR A 19 14.97 6.12 -0.28
N ALA A 20 15.07 5.06 -1.09
CA ALA A 20 15.90 3.89 -0.83
C ALA A 20 17.39 4.23 -0.62
N GLU A 21 17.87 5.37 -1.15
CA GLU A 21 19.26 5.83 -1.00
C GLU A 21 19.50 6.64 0.29
N THR A 22 18.45 6.98 1.06
CA THR A 22 18.61 7.71 2.33
C THR A 22 18.82 6.75 3.50
N LYS A 23 19.43 7.23 4.59
CA LYS A 23 19.72 6.44 5.82
C LYS A 23 18.48 5.76 6.44
N PHE A 24 17.29 6.17 6.02
CA PHE A 24 16.01 5.62 6.42
C PHE A 24 15.52 4.74 5.26
N LYS A 25 15.90 3.46 5.26
CA LYS A 25 15.45 2.45 4.29
C LYS A 25 13.95 2.10 4.45
N PHE A 26 13.09 3.11 4.55
CA PHE A 26 11.66 2.92 4.42
C PHE A 26 11.39 2.97 2.92
N GLY A 27 11.23 1.80 2.31
CA GLY A 27 10.94 1.77 0.88
C GLY A 27 9.51 2.26 0.68
N ASP A 28 9.29 3.36 -0.03
CA ASP A 28 7.94 3.87 -0.32
C ASP A 28 7.37 3.29 -1.62
N HIS A 29 7.88 2.13 -2.06
CA HIS A 29 7.55 1.53 -3.35
C HIS A 29 6.06 1.26 -3.50
N LEU A 30 5.38 0.83 -2.43
CA LEU A 30 3.97 0.46 -2.52
C LEU A 30 3.02 1.66 -2.52
N THR A 31 3.25 2.60 -1.59
CA THR A 31 2.45 3.82 -1.45
C THR A 31 2.62 4.71 -2.68
N GLU A 32 3.86 4.90 -3.15
CA GLU A 32 4.14 5.63 -4.40
C GLU A 32 3.51 4.94 -5.61
N THR A 33 3.52 3.60 -5.67
CA THR A 33 2.88 2.86 -6.77
C THR A 33 1.36 3.05 -6.77
N LEU A 34 0.70 3.12 -5.61
CA LEU A 34 -0.73 3.45 -5.54
C LEU A 34 -1.00 4.89 -5.99
N TRP A 35 -0.19 5.86 -5.57
CA TRP A 35 -0.33 7.25 -6.04
C TRP A 35 -0.10 7.36 -7.55
N TYR A 36 0.88 6.62 -8.07
CA TYR A 36 1.14 6.53 -9.49
C TYR A 36 -0.06 5.93 -10.24
N SER A 37 -0.63 4.84 -9.72
CA SER A 37 -1.83 4.21 -10.29
C SER A 37 -3.02 5.16 -10.34
N LEU A 38 -3.25 5.92 -9.26
CA LEU A 38 -4.28 6.96 -9.23
C LEU A 38 -4.02 8.04 -10.29
N GLY A 39 -2.77 8.50 -10.40
CA GLY A 39 -2.38 9.49 -11.41
C GLY A 39 -2.45 8.97 -12.85
N LEU A 40 -2.26 7.67 -13.07
CA LEU A 40 -2.43 7.02 -14.38
C LEU A 40 -3.91 7.02 -14.78
N LEU A 41 -4.81 6.63 -13.88
CA LEU A 41 -6.26 6.69 -14.13
C LEU A 41 -6.75 8.12 -14.34
N LEU A 42 -6.16 9.09 -13.65
CA LEU A 42 -6.46 10.51 -13.87
C LEU A 42 -5.97 11.01 -15.23
N ARG A 43 -4.80 10.54 -15.68
CA ARG A 43 -4.21 10.95 -16.96
C ARG A 43 -4.91 10.29 -18.16
N ASP A 44 -5.34 9.05 -17.99
CA ASP A 44 -6.09 8.25 -18.95
C ASP A 44 -5.53 8.31 -20.39
N ASN A 45 -4.22 8.02 -20.54
CA ASN A 45 -3.57 8.04 -21.85
C ASN A 45 -3.05 6.66 -22.25
N GLY A 46 -3.49 6.15 -23.40
CA GLY A 46 -2.97 4.93 -24.00
C GLY A 46 -3.11 3.72 -23.06
N THR A 47 -1.99 3.19 -22.57
CA THR A 47 -1.93 2.00 -21.71
C THR A 47 -2.00 2.32 -20.21
N ASP A 48 -2.31 3.56 -19.84
CA ASP A 48 -2.33 3.98 -18.44
C ASP A 48 -3.32 3.18 -17.60
N HIS A 49 -4.50 2.90 -18.14
CA HIS A 49 -5.52 2.10 -17.45
C HIS A 49 -5.03 0.69 -17.13
N ASP A 50 -4.56 -0.05 -18.14
CA ASP A 50 -4.02 -1.40 -17.97
C ASP A 50 -2.84 -1.42 -16.99
N ARG A 51 -1.97 -0.41 -17.06
CA ARG A 51 -0.83 -0.27 -16.15
C ARG A 51 -1.28 0.00 -14.72
N ALA A 52 -2.26 0.88 -14.51
CA ALA A 52 -2.81 1.17 -13.20
C ALA A 52 -3.46 -0.09 -12.59
N VAL A 53 -4.26 -0.82 -13.37
CA VAL A 53 -4.88 -2.08 -12.96
C VAL A 53 -3.81 -3.09 -12.51
N ALA A 54 -2.78 -3.30 -13.34
CA ALA A 54 -1.69 -4.22 -13.02
C ALA A 54 -0.93 -3.80 -11.75
N ALA A 55 -0.62 -2.51 -11.61
CA ALA A 55 0.09 -1.95 -10.46
C ALA A 55 -0.70 -2.11 -9.15
N ILE A 56 -2.01 -1.84 -9.16
CA ILE A 56 -2.86 -2.00 -7.97
C ILE A 56 -2.89 -3.47 -7.56
N HIS A 57 -3.06 -4.42 -8.49
CA HIS A 57 -2.99 -5.85 -8.17
C HIS A 57 -1.68 -6.22 -7.48
N ARG A 58 -0.54 -5.72 -7.98
CA ARG A 58 0.78 -5.98 -7.41
C ARG A 58 0.91 -5.44 -5.99
N VAL A 59 0.40 -4.25 -5.70
CA VAL A 59 0.38 -3.71 -4.33
C VAL A 59 -0.53 -4.54 -3.43
N LEU A 60 -1.70 -4.97 -3.91
CA LEU A 60 -2.61 -5.78 -3.11
C LEU A 60 -2.03 -7.17 -2.77
N ASP A 61 -1.15 -7.72 -3.62
CA ASP A 61 -0.46 -9.01 -3.38
C ASP A 61 0.54 -8.95 -2.21
N THR A 62 0.91 -7.76 -1.74
CA THR A 62 1.86 -7.60 -0.63
C THR A 62 1.19 -7.37 0.72
N GLN A 63 -0.15 -7.34 0.78
CA GLN A 63 -0.87 -7.17 2.04
C GLN A 63 -0.76 -8.42 2.91
N TYR A 64 -0.51 -8.23 4.20
CA TYR A 64 -0.41 -9.31 5.15
C TYR A 64 -1.80 -9.76 5.66
N ASP A 65 -2.22 -10.99 5.32
CA ASP A 65 -3.46 -11.61 5.80
C ASP A 65 -3.17 -12.63 6.92
N PHE A 66 -2.71 -12.14 8.08
CA PHE A 66 -2.38 -12.97 9.25
C PHE A 66 -3.21 -12.57 10.48
N PRO A 67 -4.46 -13.05 10.64
CA PRO A 67 -5.43 -12.51 11.61
C PRO A 67 -4.98 -12.48 13.08
N SER A 68 -4.07 -13.36 13.48
CA SER A 68 -3.56 -13.45 14.86
C SER A 68 -2.27 -12.64 15.10
N SER A 69 -1.73 -11.99 14.07
CA SER A 69 -0.47 -11.26 14.15
C SER A 69 -0.67 -9.76 14.37
N SER A 70 0.36 -9.08 14.88
CA SER A 70 0.37 -7.61 15.03
C SER A 70 0.43 -6.87 13.69
N PHE A 71 0.92 -7.52 12.64
CA PHE A 71 1.06 -6.96 11.29
C PHE A 71 -0.13 -7.32 10.38
N HIS A 72 -1.20 -7.92 10.90
CA HIS A 72 -2.42 -8.17 10.11
C HIS A 72 -2.92 -6.90 9.43
N GLY A 73 -3.29 -7.03 8.16
CA GLY A 73 -3.89 -5.97 7.34
C GLY A 73 -2.93 -4.89 6.86
N THR A 74 -1.69 -4.82 7.38
CA THR A 74 -0.67 -3.90 6.84
C THR A 74 -0.04 -4.45 5.58
N PHE A 75 0.84 -3.67 4.97
CA PHE A 75 1.54 -4.01 3.72
C PHE A 75 3.04 -4.13 3.96
N ARG A 76 3.71 -4.89 3.09
CA ARG A 76 5.18 -4.99 3.09
C ARG A 76 5.85 -3.66 2.74
N ARG A 77 6.91 -3.31 3.47
CA ARG A 77 8.02 -2.40 3.11
C ARG A 77 8.24 -2.19 1.63
N THR A 78 8.61 -3.29 1.01
CA THR A 78 9.01 -3.35 -0.37
C THR A 78 8.55 -4.69 -0.93
N PRO A 79 8.53 -4.84 -2.27
CA PRO A 79 8.19 -6.12 -2.89
C PRO A 79 9.11 -7.28 -2.45
N GLU A 80 10.36 -6.96 -2.08
CA GLU A 80 11.39 -7.94 -1.69
C GLU A 80 11.29 -8.40 -0.24
N GLU A 81 10.49 -7.72 0.60
CA GLU A 81 10.25 -8.22 1.95
C GLU A 81 9.62 -9.61 1.93
N PRO A 82 9.98 -10.47 2.91
CA PRO A 82 9.41 -11.80 3.00
C PRO A 82 7.90 -11.75 3.20
N ALA A 83 7.21 -12.82 2.79
CA ALA A 83 5.77 -12.93 2.94
C ALA A 83 5.28 -12.94 4.39
N GLU A 84 6.17 -13.25 5.33
CA GLU A 84 5.96 -13.12 6.76
C GLU A 84 7.22 -12.49 7.38
N PRO A 85 7.09 -11.46 8.23
CA PRO A 85 8.23 -10.86 8.93
C PRO A 85 8.95 -11.90 9.79
N PRO A 86 10.29 -11.99 9.75
CA PRO A 86 11.04 -12.96 10.54
C PRO A 86 10.90 -12.65 12.03
N ALA A 87 10.76 -13.71 12.85
CA ALA A 87 10.74 -13.58 14.30
C ALA A 87 12.14 -13.24 14.85
N PRO A 88 12.22 -12.45 15.95
CA PRO A 88 11.12 -11.77 16.64
C PRO A 88 10.57 -10.56 15.86
N VAL A 89 9.24 -10.37 15.90
CA VAL A 89 8.55 -9.32 15.16
C VAL A 89 8.38 -8.07 16.02
N PHE A 90 8.96 -6.97 15.54
CA PHE A 90 8.88 -5.64 16.17
C PHE A 90 8.19 -4.63 15.26
N GLU A 91 7.21 -3.92 15.80
CA GLU A 91 6.53 -2.81 15.11
C GLU A 91 7.52 -1.69 14.75
N TYR A 92 7.34 -1.03 13.62
CA TYR A 92 8.23 0.00 13.02
C TYR A 92 9.63 -0.48 12.59
N HIS A 93 10.03 -1.70 12.95
CA HIS A 93 11.28 -2.31 12.52
C HIS A 93 11.05 -3.43 11.51
N SER A 94 10.14 -4.34 11.81
CA SER A 94 9.85 -5.56 11.02
C SER A 94 8.70 -5.35 10.04
N PHE A 95 7.82 -4.41 10.35
CA PHE A 95 6.73 -3.92 9.51
C PHE A 95 6.36 -2.50 9.95
N ASP A 96 5.62 -1.75 9.13
CA ASP A 96 5.08 -0.44 9.51
C ASP A 96 3.54 -0.53 9.62
N PRO A 97 2.94 -0.23 10.78
CA PRO A 97 1.49 -0.26 10.94
C PRO A 97 0.77 0.88 10.20
N ASN A 98 1.43 2.03 9.99
CA ASN A 98 0.83 3.21 9.33
C ASN A 98 0.52 2.96 7.85
N TRP A 99 1.12 1.92 7.28
CA TRP A 99 0.95 1.55 5.89
C TRP A 99 -0.48 1.10 5.57
N ARG A 100 -1.24 0.65 6.58
CA ARG A 100 -2.69 0.42 6.44
C ARG A 100 -3.40 1.70 6.03
N GLU A 101 -3.13 2.80 6.71
CA GLU A 101 -3.77 4.09 6.48
C GLU A 101 -3.23 4.77 5.22
N PHE A 102 -1.91 4.68 4.97
CA PHE A 102 -1.31 5.27 3.76
C PHE A 102 -1.81 4.60 2.49
N CYS A 103 -1.74 3.27 2.40
CA CYS A 103 -2.30 2.54 1.27
C CYS A 103 -3.83 2.64 1.23
N GLY A 104 -4.48 2.49 2.38
CA GLY A 104 -5.93 2.50 2.51
C GLY A 104 -6.58 3.79 2.01
N THR A 105 -5.98 4.95 2.29
CA THR A 105 -6.51 6.23 1.81
C THR A 105 -6.54 6.31 0.29
N THR A 106 -5.46 5.89 -0.39
CA THR A 106 -5.41 5.87 -1.85
C THR A 106 -6.33 4.80 -2.44
N LEU A 107 -6.43 3.64 -1.80
CA LEU A 107 -7.36 2.58 -2.19
C LEU A 107 -8.83 3.03 -2.10
N VAL A 108 -9.20 3.81 -1.08
CA VAL A 108 -10.52 4.44 -0.99
C VAL A 108 -10.74 5.42 -2.13
N LEU A 109 -9.77 6.28 -2.45
CA LEU A 109 -9.88 7.22 -3.58
C LEU A 109 -10.08 6.48 -4.91
N LEU A 110 -9.37 5.37 -5.12
CA LEU A 110 -9.53 4.53 -6.32
C LEU A 110 -10.96 3.98 -6.45
N LEU A 111 -11.57 3.54 -5.36
CA LEU A 111 -12.98 3.10 -5.40
C LEU A 111 -13.94 4.28 -5.61
N VAL A 112 -13.79 5.36 -4.84
CA VAL A 112 -14.72 6.50 -4.90
C VAL A 112 -14.74 7.14 -6.28
N GLU A 113 -13.58 7.33 -6.90
CA GLU A 113 -13.45 8.07 -8.15
C GLU A 113 -13.50 7.17 -9.40
N TYR A 114 -13.07 5.90 -9.29
CA TYR A 114 -12.81 5.06 -10.46
C TYR A 114 -13.42 3.65 -10.41
N GLU A 115 -14.23 3.29 -9.41
CA GLU A 115 -14.82 1.94 -9.30
C GLU A 115 -15.51 1.47 -10.59
N THR A 116 -16.22 2.36 -11.29
CA THR A 116 -16.99 2.02 -12.50
C THR A 116 -16.12 1.62 -13.70
N ILE A 117 -14.84 2.01 -13.70
CA ILE A 117 -13.89 1.67 -14.77
C ILE A 117 -12.88 0.61 -14.35
N LEU A 118 -12.84 0.23 -13.06
CA LEU A 118 -11.98 -0.85 -12.60
C LEU A 118 -12.60 -2.21 -12.93
N PRO A 119 -11.78 -3.24 -13.24
CA PRO A 119 -12.27 -4.62 -13.26
C PRO A 119 -13.00 -4.96 -11.96
N THR A 120 -14.15 -5.63 -12.09
CA THR A 120 -15.02 -5.95 -10.93
C THR A 120 -14.29 -6.76 -9.86
N ASP A 121 -13.40 -7.68 -10.26
CA ASP A 121 -12.58 -8.46 -9.35
C ASP A 121 -11.55 -7.58 -8.63
N LEU A 122 -10.95 -6.60 -9.31
CA LEU A 122 -10.03 -5.65 -8.70
C LEU A 122 -10.75 -4.78 -7.67
N ALA A 123 -11.92 -4.22 -7.99
CA ALA A 123 -12.72 -3.45 -7.03
C ALA A 123 -13.05 -4.29 -5.78
N ALA A 124 -13.45 -5.56 -5.96
CA ALA A 124 -13.70 -6.48 -4.85
C ALA A 124 -12.43 -6.76 -4.02
N ARG A 125 -11.26 -6.89 -4.66
CA ARG A 125 -9.98 -7.04 -3.96
C ARG A 125 -9.61 -5.79 -3.15
N ILE A 126 -9.86 -4.60 -3.67
CA ILE A 126 -9.64 -3.33 -2.95
C ILE A 126 -10.55 -3.28 -1.71
N ILE A 127 -11.83 -3.61 -1.85
CA ILE A 127 -12.77 -3.66 -0.72
C ILE A 127 -12.30 -4.67 0.34
N ARG A 128 -11.83 -5.85 -0.06
CA ARG A 128 -11.25 -6.83 0.86
C ARG A 128 -10.02 -6.27 1.57
N ALA A 129 -9.13 -5.60 0.84
CA ALA A 129 -7.93 -5.03 1.41
C ALA A 129 -8.22 -3.96 2.47
N LEU A 130 -9.22 -3.11 2.23
CA LEU A 130 -9.70 -2.11 3.18
C LEU A 130 -10.30 -2.74 4.45
N ARG A 131 -11.01 -3.88 4.32
CA ARG A 131 -11.50 -4.65 5.48
C ARG A 131 -10.36 -5.21 6.32
N LEU A 132 -9.37 -5.84 5.69
CA LEU A 132 -8.19 -6.37 6.40
C LEU A 132 -7.44 -5.25 7.13
N ALA A 133 -7.24 -4.09 6.48
CA ALA A 133 -6.60 -2.93 7.09
C ALA A 133 -7.40 -2.43 8.31
N THR A 134 -8.72 -2.34 8.20
CA THR A 134 -9.61 -1.92 9.31
C THR A 134 -9.56 -2.91 10.47
N ASP A 135 -9.64 -4.22 10.20
CA ASP A 135 -9.55 -5.27 11.21
C ASP A 135 -8.20 -5.26 11.92
N GLY A 136 -7.11 -5.06 11.18
CA GLY A 136 -5.76 -4.89 11.72
C GLY A 136 -5.64 -3.66 12.64
N THR A 137 -6.20 -2.51 12.23
CA THR A 137 -6.18 -1.28 13.04
C THR A 137 -7.03 -1.40 14.29
N TRP A 138 -8.20 -2.02 14.20
CA TRP A 138 -9.04 -2.33 15.35
C TRP A 138 -8.30 -3.21 16.38
N LYS A 139 -7.67 -4.30 15.92
CA LYS A 139 -6.92 -5.23 16.78
C LYS A 139 -5.69 -4.59 17.43
N ARG A 140 -5.01 -3.67 16.74
CA ARG A 140 -3.85 -2.94 17.30
C ARG A 140 -4.26 -2.02 18.46
N GLN A 141 -5.56 -1.73 18.66
CA GLN A 141 -6.05 -0.82 19.71
C GLN A 141 -5.34 0.55 19.67
N SER A 142 -4.98 1.01 18.45
CA SER A 142 -4.12 2.18 18.26
C SER A 142 -4.82 3.45 18.72
N ALA A 143 -4.34 3.94 19.86
CA ALA A 143 -4.77 5.13 20.61
C ALA A 143 -6.10 4.98 21.38
N PRO A 144 -6.08 4.55 22.66
CA PRO A 144 -6.94 5.22 23.63
C PRO A 144 -6.70 6.74 23.49
N PRO A 145 -7.74 7.59 23.58
CA PRO A 145 -7.60 9.05 23.43
C PRO A 145 -6.72 9.59 24.56
N ARG A 146 -5.40 9.57 24.36
CA ARG A 146 -4.41 10.12 25.29
C ARG A 146 -3.24 10.70 24.50
N TYR A 147 -3.58 11.65 23.62
CA TYR A 147 -2.65 12.72 23.31
C TYR A 147 -2.62 13.68 24.51
N THR A 148 -1.65 13.49 25.40
CA THR A 148 -1.14 14.58 26.23
C THR A 148 0.37 14.41 26.27
N LYS A 149 1.09 15.21 25.48
CA LYS A 149 2.49 15.47 25.77
C LYS A 149 2.49 16.36 27.01
N SER A 150 2.73 15.78 28.17
CA SER A 150 3.19 16.54 29.34
C SER A 150 4.64 16.93 29.06
N HIS A 151 4.85 18.19 28.67
CA HIS A 151 6.10 18.90 28.88
C HIS A 151 5.93 19.80 30.10
#